data_AF-A0A815B3N0-F1
#
_entry.id   AF-A0A815B3N0-F1
#
_cell.length_a   1.000
_cell.length_b   1.000
_cell.length_c   1.000
_cell.angle_alpha   90.00
_cell.angle_beta   90.00
_cell.angle_gamma   90.00
#
_symmetry.space_group_name_H-M   'P 1'
#
loop_
_entity.id
_entity.type
_entity.pdbx_description
1 polymer ?
#
loop_
_entity_poly.entity_id
_entity_poly.type
_entity_poly.pdbx_seq_one_letter_code
_entity_poly.pdbx_strand_id
1 'polypeptide(L)'
;MQKLSSTSFVLIGFVLIFIFGVFIGLNLNTTDIKPLVAYLSSNAILQKNLESNQQQSLHSFSFAYNTTHLWSMRLADENYYRIVRRLPCRTVNYIDHSINETMNHCSQTTINEFSVKETVNAQKWFYEHQHPVDCSNKKFAVIHNHAWSGIGSTIHQVAWAFGEALAQNRIAVYETPGNWVYGDCKFGTLDCFFLPITNCSIPSKIDGNQTNRIPANKGHWEKARYPDVFQNRTLTWYRSQLLFYLMRYNAQTLAHVQHLVAQSFDPPSVDLHHPYIALYVRRSDKVTGGILILVMNCFNDEGITMTESVYHNLYKCAKSILSPNVELPNYTLPVYIRSYDECVDKQLFDQYSFEVIHSNMSAVDFKFYGQLKNNEMELQEFSEKQTEFIRCATDSVLRGALESTGKRSKEDIDQLSNQFWKLYKEHVKQNPDDFDIKCYQTYVVLKKL
;
A
#
# COMPACT_ATOMS: atom_id res chain seq x y z
N MET A 1 -42.92 12.13 -10.36
CA MET A 1 -42.61 11.42 -9.10
C MET A 1 -41.16 11.68 -8.75
N GLN A 2 -40.89 12.40 -7.65
CA GLN A 2 -39.51 12.61 -7.18
C GLN A 2 -38.99 11.31 -6.57
N LYS A 3 -37.85 10.81 -7.06
CA LYS A 3 -37.15 9.68 -6.45
C LYS A 3 -36.59 10.13 -5.11
N LEU A 4 -37.16 9.61 -4.03
CA LEU A 4 -36.55 9.71 -2.70
C LEU A 4 -35.18 9.02 -2.73
N SER A 5 -34.16 9.69 -2.21
CA SER A 5 -32.81 9.13 -2.13
C SER A 5 -32.75 8.00 -1.10
N SER A 6 -31.77 7.09 -1.22
CA SER A 6 -31.57 6.00 -0.26
C SER A 6 -31.44 6.50 1.19
N THR A 7 -30.87 7.70 1.38
CA THR A 7 -30.80 8.40 2.67
C THR A 7 -32.15 8.77 3.25
N SER A 8 -33.15 9.10 2.42
CA SER A 8 -34.52 9.34 2.89
C SER A 8 -35.18 8.06 3.41
N PHE A 9 -34.92 6.91 2.80
CA PHE A 9 -35.45 5.63 3.26
C PHE A 9 -34.87 5.20 4.61
N VAL A 10 -33.57 5.41 4.83
CA VAL A 10 -32.92 5.11 6.12
C VAL A 10 -33.48 6.00 7.22
N LEU A 11 -33.65 7.31 6.94
CA LEU A 11 -34.22 8.25 7.91
C LEU A 11 -35.68 7.90 8.26
N ILE A 12 -36.49 7.55 7.26
CA ILE A 12 -37.88 7.10 7.47
C ILE A 12 -37.90 5.81 8.29
N GLY A 13 -37.02 4.85 7.99
CA GLY A 13 -36.88 3.61 8.78
C GLY A 13 -36.55 3.87 10.24
N PHE A 14 -35.59 4.77 10.52
CA PHE A 14 -35.25 5.14 11.90
C PHE A 14 -36.38 5.85 12.64
N VAL A 15 -37.08 6.77 11.97
CA VAL A 15 -38.24 7.46 12.54
C VAL A 15 -39.36 6.46 12.86
N LEU A 16 -39.62 5.51 11.97
CA LEU A 16 -40.62 4.47 12.19
C LEU A 16 -40.25 3.54 13.33
N ILE A 17 -38.98 3.11 13.44
CA ILE A 17 -38.50 2.29 14.58
C ILE A 17 -38.63 3.05 15.90
N PHE A 18 -38.31 4.34 15.91
CA PHE A 18 -38.42 5.18 17.10
C PHE A 18 -39.88 5.35 17.53
N ILE A 19 -40.78 5.63 16.58
CA ILE A 19 -42.23 5.72 16.82
C ILE A 19 -42.76 4.38 17.32
N PHE A 20 -42.39 3.27 16.69
CA PHE A 20 -42.83 1.93 17.07
C PHE A 20 -42.34 1.53 18.47
N GLY A 21 -41.10 1.87 18.83
CA GLY A 21 -40.56 1.66 20.17
C GLY A 21 -41.29 2.47 21.25
N VAL A 22 -41.66 3.72 20.95
CA VAL A 22 -42.49 4.56 21.84
C VAL A 22 -43.90 3.97 21.99
N PHE A 23 -44.52 3.50 20.90
CA PHE A 23 -45.88 2.93 20.93
C PHE A 23 -45.98 1.56 21.60
N ILE A 24 -44.90 0.76 21.60
CA ILE A 24 -44.85 -0.55 22.31
C ILE A 24 -44.59 -0.38 23.81
N GLY A 25 -44.40 0.85 24.30
CA GLY A 25 -44.14 1.08 25.71
C GLY A 25 -42.76 0.57 26.14
N LEU A 26 -41.80 0.48 25.20
CA LEU A 26 -40.41 0.29 25.56
C LEU A 26 -40.01 1.49 26.41
N ASN A 27 -39.80 1.25 27.71
CA ASN A 27 -39.32 2.23 28.64
C ASN A 27 -37.85 2.53 28.28
N LEU A 28 -37.64 3.43 27.31
CA LEU A 28 -36.32 3.89 26.81
C LEU A 28 -35.48 4.62 27.88
N ASN A 29 -35.91 4.56 29.15
CA ASN A 29 -35.17 5.07 30.29
C ASN A 29 -34.08 4.11 30.79
N THR A 30 -33.88 2.96 30.13
CA THR A 30 -32.68 2.14 30.32
C THR A 30 -31.45 2.91 29.84
N THR A 31 -30.53 3.14 30.76
CA THR A 31 -29.29 3.94 30.63
C THR A 31 -28.38 3.58 29.45
N ASP A 32 -28.59 2.43 28.80
CA ASP A 32 -27.69 1.90 27.75
C ASP A 32 -28.02 2.33 26.31
N ILE A 33 -29.21 2.89 26.03
CA ILE A 33 -29.58 3.26 24.65
C ILE A 33 -29.11 4.67 24.27
N LYS A 34 -29.07 5.60 25.24
CA LYS A 34 -28.64 6.99 25.00
C LYS A 34 -27.19 7.10 24.46
N PRO A 35 -26.20 6.36 24.99
CA PRO A 35 -24.84 6.36 24.45
C PRO A 35 -24.77 5.84 23.01
N LEU A 36 -25.54 4.80 22.70
CA LEU A 36 -25.57 4.21 21.36
C LEU A 36 -26.16 5.18 20.33
N VAL A 37 -27.26 5.85 20.65
CA VAL A 37 -27.88 6.86 19.76
C VAL A 37 -26.96 8.08 19.60
N ALA A 38 -26.30 8.54 20.66
CA ALA A 38 -25.32 9.63 20.60
C ALA A 38 -24.10 9.25 19.74
N TYR A 39 -23.62 8.01 19.84
CA TYR A 39 -22.52 7.49 19.04
C TYR A 39 -22.88 7.36 17.55
N LEU A 40 -24.07 6.84 17.24
CA LEU A 40 -24.54 6.69 15.85
C LEU A 40 -24.81 8.05 15.18
N SER A 41 -25.40 9.00 15.91
CA SER A 41 -25.67 10.35 15.39
C SER A 41 -24.39 11.17 15.20
N SER A 42 -23.43 11.09 16.12
CA SER A 42 -22.12 11.77 15.97
C SER A 42 -21.31 11.20 14.81
N ASN A 43 -21.33 9.87 14.58
CA ASN A 43 -20.71 9.25 13.41
C ASN A 43 -21.39 9.66 12.09
N ALA A 44 -22.72 9.73 12.06
CA ALA A 44 -23.45 10.16 10.86
C ALA A 44 -23.18 11.63 10.50
N ILE A 45 -23.07 12.52 11.50
CA ILE A 45 -22.72 13.93 11.29
C ILE A 45 -21.27 14.07 10.82
N LEU A 46 -20.34 13.31 11.43
CA LEU A 46 -18.93 13.31 11.03
C LEU A 46 -18.76 12.84 9.58
N GLN A 47 -19.45 11.76 9.20
CA GLN A 47 -19.43 11.23 7.83
C GLN A 47 -20.00 12.23 6.82
N LYS A 48 -21.13 12.88 7.13
CA LYS A 48 -21.74 13.91 6.26
C LYS A 48 -20.85 15.13 6.09
N ASN A 49 -20.19 15.58 7.14
CA ASN A 49 -19.27 16.73 7.07
C ASN A 49 -18.02 16.40 6.25
N LEU A 50 -17.50 15.17 6.37
CA LEU A 50 -16.39 14.66 5.55
C LEU A 50 -16.78 14.60 4.07
N GLU A 51 -17.93 14.01 3.75
CA GLU A 51 -18.45 13.93 2.37
C GLU A 51 -18.66 15.32 1.76
N SER A 52 -19.19 16.30 2.53
CA SER A 52 -19.44 17.65 2.02
C SER A 52 -18.15 18.46 1.78
N ASN A 53 -17.17 18.40 2.69
CA ASN A 53 -15.90 19.11 2.54
C ASN A 53 -15.08 18.54 1.37
N GLN A 54 -15.16 17.23 1.14
CA GLN A 54 -14.49 16.55 0.04
C GLN A 54 -15.19 16.80 -1.31
N GLN A 55 -16.53 16.79 -1.35
CA GLN A 55 -17.30 17.17 -2.54
C GLN A 55 -17.04 18.63 -2.94
N GLN A 56 -16.96 19.55 -1.97
CA GLN A 56 -16.75 20.96 -2.28
C GLN A 56 -15.36 21.25 -2.85
N SER A 57 -14.31 20.54 -2.41
CA SER A 57 -12.99 20.65 -3.05
C SER A 57 -13.00 20.05 -4.45
N LEU A 58 -13.71 18.94 -4.66
CA LEU A 58 -13.82 18.23 -5.94
C LEU A 58 -14.65 18.99 -6.98
N HIS A 59 -15.69 19.73 -6.58
CA HIS A 59 -16.50 20.54 -7.49
C HIS A 59 -15.74 21.73 -8.10
N SER A 60 -14.61 22.13 -7.52
CA SER A 60 -13.72 23.14 -8.11
C SER A 60 -12.85 22.58 -9.26
N PHE A 61 -12.86 21.26 -9.48
CA PHE A 61 -12.18 20.60 -10.60
C PHE A 61 -13.11 20.54 -11.81
N SER A 62 -13.05 21.57 -12.67
CA SER A 62 -13.82 21.60 -13.92
C SER A 62 -13.34 20.56 -14.94
N PHE A 63 -14.24 20.20 -15.85
CA PHE A 63 -14.23 19.19 -16.94
C PHE A 63 -12.93 18.88 -17.72
N ALA A 64 -11.84 19.64 -17.55
CA ALA A 64 -10.57 19.41 -18.26
C ALA A 64 -9.73 18.24 -17.67
N TYR A 65 -10.10 17.75 -16.48
CA TYR A 65 -9.42 16.62 -15.83
C TYR A 65 -10.20 15.33 -16.13
N ASN A 66 -9.54 14.36 -16.76
CA ASN A 66 -10.07 12.99 -16.82
C ASN A 66 -10.18 12.48 -15.38
N THR A 67 -11.39 12.50 -14.82
CA THR A 67 -11.72 12.15 -13.43
C THR A 67 -11.26 10.75 -13.04
N THR A 68 -10.92 9.92 -14.03
CA THR A 68 -10.46 8.55 -13.83
C THR A 68 -9.02 8.42 -13.33
N HIS A 69 -8.19 9.45 -13.46
CA HIS A 69 -6.87 9.43 -12.79
C HIS A 69 -6.96 9.76 -11.31
N LEU A 70 -7.92 10.63 -10.96
CA LEU A 70 -8.30 10.87 -9.57
C LEU A 70 -9.00 9.65 -8.95
N TRP A 71 -9.48 8.69 -9.74
CA TRP A 71 -10.12 7.47 -9.25
C TRP A 71 -9.13 6.50 -8.60
N SER A 72 -7.99 6.20 -9.25
CA SER A 72 -6.95 5.37 -8.63
C SER A 72 -6.32 6.05 -7.41
N MET A 73 -6.21 7.38 -7.44
CA MET A 73 -5.77 8.18 -6.29
C MET A 73 -6.80 8.21 -5.17
N ARG A 74 -8.10 8.33 -5.49
CA ARG A 74 -9.19 8.28 -4.52
C ARG A 74 -9.28 6.91 -3.87
N LEU A 75 -9.10 5.82 -4.62
CA LEU A 75 -9.11 4.48 -4.04
C LEU A 75 -7.85 4.19 -3.23
N ALA A 76 -6.69 4.62 -3.73
CA ALA A 76 -5.46 4.62 -2.97
C ALA A 76 -5.61 5.44 -1.68
N ASP A 77 -6.34 6.56 -1.69
CA ASP A 77 -6.58 7.39 -0.52
C ASP A 77 -7.66 6.86 0.41
N GLU A 78 -8.80 6.36 -0.05
CA GLU A 78 -9.78 5.75 0.85
C GLU A 78 -9.18 4.53 1.55
N ASN A 79 -8.36 3.75 0.84
CA ASN A 79 -7.61 2.64 1.44
C ASN A 79 -6.44 3.10 2.28
N TYR A 80 -5.61 4.02 1.80
CA TYR A 80 -4.48 4.56 2.55
C TYR A 80 -4.99 5.26 3.80
N TYR A 81 -6.04 6.06 3.72
CA TYR A 81 -6.61 6.75 4.86
C TYR A 81 -7.26 5.77 5.85
N ARG A 82 -7.94 4.71 5.38
CA ARG A 82 -8.43 3.63 6.24
C ARG A 82 -7.30 2.84 6.88
N ILE A 83 -6.26 2.53 6.12
CA ILE A 83 -5.10 1.74 6.57
C ILE A 83 -4.24 2.59 7.49
N VAL A 84 -3.82 3.78 7.09
CA VAL A 84 -3.00 4.73 7.86
C VAL A 84 -3.69 5.27 9.10
N ARG A 85 -5.03 5.43 9.13
CA ARG A 85 -5.74 5.69 10.40
C ARG A 85 -5.76 4.48 11.33
N ARG A 86 -5.62 3.27 10.80
CA ARG A 86 -5.49 2.02 11.57
C ARG A 86 -4.04 1.70 11.92
N LEU A 87 -3.10 2.15 11.10
CA LEU A 87 -1.68 2.07 11.39
C LEU A 87 -1.39 3.11 12.46
N PRO A 88 -0.73 2.71 13.54
CA PRO A 88 -0.38 3.69 14.53
C PRO A 88 0.57 4.73 13.97
N CYS A 89 0.38 5.95 14.44
CA CYS A 89 1.32 7.06 14.35
C CYS A 89 2.77 6.57 14.54
N ARG A 90 3.58 6.58 13.47
CA ARG A 90 4.99 6.21 13.51
C ARG A 90 5.86 7.08 12.61
N THR A 91 7.12 7.20 12.97
CA THR A 91 8.16 7.76 12.10
C THR A 91 8.85 6.61 11.37
N VAL A 92 8.79 6.60 10.04
CA VAL A 92 9.44 5.62 9.17
C VAL A 92 10.68 6.26 8.58
N ASN A 93 11.85 5.65 8.81
CA ASN A 93 13.09 6.05 8.16
C ASN A 93 13.28 5.22 6.89
N TYR A 94 13.31 5.89 5.74
CA TYR A 94 13.69 5.28 4.47
C TYR A 94 15.18 5.52 4.27
N ILE A 95 15.95 4.43 4.38
CA ILE A 95 17.38 4.43 4.11
C ILE A 95 17.56 3.87 2.70
N ASP A 96 17.72 4.75 1.71
CA ASP A 96 18.25 4.38 0.39
C ASP A 96 19.73 4.82 0.33
N HIS A 97 20.53 4.18 -0.54
CA HIS A 97 22.00 4.21 -0.59
C HIS A 97 22.64 5.61 -0.63
N SER A 98 21.84 6.67 -0.81
CA SER A 98 22.28 8.06 -0.83
C SER A 98 21.34 9.05 -0.12
N ILE A 99 20.18 8.61 0.39
CA ILE A 99 19.16 9.51 0.94
C ILE A 99 18.56 8.89 2.21
N ASN A 100 18.65 9.64 3.30
CA ASN A 100 17.97 9.32 4.55
C ASN A 100 16.72 10.19 4.65
N GLU A 101 15.56 9.64 4.29
CA GLU A 101 14.28 10.33 4.41
C GLU A 101 13.56 9.86 5.68
N THR A 102 13.11 10.81 6.49
CA THR A 102 12.33 10.52 7.70
C THR A 102 10.90 10.95 7.49
N MET A 103 9.97 9.99 7.53
CA MET A 103 8.54 10.23 7.33
C MET A 103 7.82 10.08 8.66
N ASN A 104 7.32 11.18 9.22
CA ASN A 104 6.55 11.16 10.45
C ASN A 104 5.04 11.16 10.15
N HIS A 105 4.39 9.98 10.18
CA HIS A 105 2.94 9.85 9.97
C HIS A 105 2.10 10.53 11.07
N CYS A 106 2.71 10.88 12.21
CA CYS A 106 2.08 11.54 13.34
C CYS A 106 2.13 13.06 13.23
N SER A 107 2.93 13.60 12.32
CA SER A 107 3.15 15.04 12.26
C SER A 107 1.86 15.74 11.84
N GLN A 108 1.26 16.49 12.78
CA GLN A 108 0.18 17.42 12.48
C GLN A 108 0.70 18.70 11.79
N THR A 109 2.04 18.83 11.64
CA THR A 109 2.57 19.85 10.73
C THR A 109 1.95 19.60 9.36
N THR A 110 1.44 20.68 8.79
CA THR A 110 0.40 20.73 7.75
C THR A 110 0.77 20.12 6.39
N ILE A 111 1.81 19.31 6.33
CA ILE A 111 2.34 18.71 5.11
C ILE A 111 2.34 17.18 5.30
N ASN A 112 1.15 16.60 5.48
CA ASN A 112 0.97 15.21 5.07
C ASN A 112 1.08 15.19 3.55
N GLU A 113 2.31 15.13 3.04
CA GLU A 113 2.58 15.16 1.60
C GLU A 113 1.84 14.04 0.87
N PHE A 114 1.59 12.91 1.53
CA PHE A 114 0.81 11.79 0.99
C PHE A 114 -0.70 11.98 1.04
N SER A 115 -1.21 13.08 1.59
CA SER A 115 -2.64 13.35 1.56
C SER A 115 -3.14 13.58 0.12
N VAL A 116 -4.40 13.23 -0.14
CA VAL A 116 -5.04 13.57 -1.41
C VAL A 116 -4.99 15.04 -1.72
N LYS A 117 -5.15 15.91 -0.71
CA LYS A 117 -5.07 17.36 -0.92
C LYS A 117 -3.73 17.76 -1.53
N GLU A 118 -2.62 17.26 -0.98
CA GLU A 118 -1.28 17.59 -1.47
C GLU A 118 -0.99 16.99 -2.84
N THR A 119 -1.44 15.75 -3.06
CA THR A 119 -1.39 15.10 -4.37
C THR A 119 -2.17 15.87 -5.43
N VAL A 120 -3.40 16.27 -5.12
CA VAL A 120 -4.27 17.06 -5.99
C VAL A 120 -3.66 18.42 -6.31
N ASN A 121 -3.09 19.10 -5.31
CA ASN A 121 -2.40 20.37 -5.50
C ASN A 121 -1.19 20.22 -6.42
N ALA A 122 -0.40 19.16 -6.26
CA ALA A 122 0.75 18.88 -7.12
C ALA A 122 0.34 18.59 -8.57
N GLN A 123 -0.66 17.73 -8.77
CA GLN A 123 -1.16 17.39 -10.11
C GLN A 123 -1.78 18.60 -10.81
N LYS A 124 -2.51 19.45 -10.07
CA LYS A 124 -3.02 20.72 -10.59
C LYS A 124 -1.89 21.64 -11.04
N TRP A 125 -0.86 21.80 -10.20
CA TRP A 125 0.30 22.63 -10.55
C TRP A 125 1.02 22.12 -11.80
N PHE A 126 1.25 20.80 -11.92
CA PHE A 126 1.83 20.21 -13.12
C PHE A 126 0.97 20.47 -14.36
N TYR A 127 -0.35 20.30 -14.25
CA TYR A 127 -1.27 20.52 -15.36
C TYR A 127 -1.27 21.97 -15.82
N GLU A 128 -1.44 22.92 -14.91
CA GLU A 128 -1.47 24.35 -15.24
C GLU A 128 -0.13 24.82 -15.84
N HIS A 129 0.98 24.29 -15.34
CA HIS A 129 2.31 24.58 -15.87
C HIS A 129 2.51 24.01 -17.29
N GLN A 130 2.08 22.77 -17.52
CA GLN A 130 2.25 22.10 -18.81
C GLN A 130 1.18 22.48 -19.85
N HIS A 131 0.02 22.99 -19.46
CA HIS A 131 -1.09 23.30 -20.36
C HIS A 131 -1.47 24.80 -20.32
N PRO A 132 -0.56 25.72 -20.69
CA PRO A 132 -0.92 27.12 -20.77
C PRO A 132 -1.95 27.36 -21.86
N VAL A 133 -2.71 28.46 -21.72
CA VAL A 133 -3.65 28.92 -22.76
C VAL A 133 -2.90 29.34 -24.04
N ASP A 134 -1.71 29.92 -23.88
CA ASP A 134 -0.83 30.33 -24.98
C ASP A 134 0.60 29.79 -24.80
N CYS A 135 1.08 29.09 -25.82
CA CYS A 135 2.40 28.47 -25.88
C CYS A 135 3.47 29.38 -26.49
N SER A 136 3.10 30.51 -27.11
CA SER A 136 3.99 31.33 -27.96
C SER A 136 5.20 31.91 -27.22
N ASN A 137 5.03 32.29 -25.95
CA ASN A 137 6.04 32.94 -25.13
C ASN A 137 6.58 32.04 -24.00
N LYS A 138 6.42 30.72 -24.16
CA LYS A 138 6.83 29.75 -23.14
C LYS A 138 8.21 29.21 -23.46
N LYS A 139 8.91 28.82 -22.39
CA LYS A 139 10.18 28.10 -22.49
C LYS A 139 9.91 26.62 -22.54
N PHE A 140 10.65 25.92 -23.37
CA PHE A 140 10.49 24.49 -23.61
C PHE A 140 11.75 23.73 -23.22
N ALA A 141 11.52 22.49 -22.80
CA ALA A 141 12.52 21.46 -22.61
C ALA A 141 12.11 20.24 -23.44
N VAL A 142 12.89 19.98 -24.49
CA VAL A 142 12.70 18.83 -25.37
C VAL A 142 13.41 17.62 -24.74
N ILE A 143 12.63 16.67 -24.24
CA ILE A 143 13.10 15.39 -23.70
C ILE A 143 13.46 14.48 -24.88
N HIS A 144 14.72 14.04 -24.94
CA HIS A 144 15.24 13.24 -26.06
C HIS A 144 16.30 12.23 -25.58
N ASN A 145 16.90 11.47 -26.50
CA ASN A 145 17.97 10.49 -26.22
C ASN A 145 17.63 9.54 -25.06
N HIS A 146 16.65 8.67 -25.26
CA HIS A 146 16.21 7.68 -24.29
C HIS A 146 17.14 6.46 -24.31
N ALA A 147 17.47 5.89 -23.15
CA ALA A 147 18.27 4.67 -23.10
C ALA A 147 17.43 3.48 -23.58
N TRP A 148 18.05 2.60 -24.36
CA TRP A 148 17.38 1.41 -24.87
C TRP A 148 17.10 0.44 -23.72
N SER A 149 15.85 0.42 -23.27
CA SER A 149 15.41 -0.23 -22.04
C SER A 149 13.92 -0.56 -22.10
N GLY A 150 13.43 -1.36 -21.16
CA GLY A 150 12.00 -1.69 -21.07
C GLY A 150 11.15 -0.51 -20.57
N ILE A 151 9.83 -0.60 -20.79
CA ILE A 151 8.83 0.46 -20.50
C ILE A 151 9.02 1.13 -19.13
N GLY A 152 9.16 0.35 -18.05
CA GLY A 152 9.34 0.91 -16.70
C GLY A 152 10.59 1.79 -16.59
N SER A 153 11.71 1.35 -17.16
CA SER A 153 12.95 2.15 -17.16
C SER A 153 12.79 3.41 -18.01
N THR A 154 12.15 3.31 -19.19
CA THR A 154 11.89 4.48 -20.03
C THR A 154 11.00 5.50 -19.32
N ILE A 155 9.91 5.06 -18.67
CA ILE A 155 9.02 5.97 -17.93
C ILE A 155 9.79 6.68 -16.81
N HIS A 156 10.66 5.97 -16.07
CA HIS A 156 11.48 6.60 -15.04
C HIS A 156 12.50 7.62 -15.60
N GLN A 157 13.06 7.35 -16.77
CA GLN A 157 13.96 8.29 -17.47
C GLN A 157 13.22 9.55 -17.94
N VAL A 158 12.01 9.38 -18.51
CA VAL A 158 11.15 10.50 -18.90
C VAL A 158 10.70 11.29 -17.68
N ALA A 159 10.33 10.62 -16.58
CA ALA A 159 9.97 11.27 -15.32
C ALA A 159 11.13 12.10 -14.76
N TRP A 160 12.36 11.61 -14.84
CA TRP A 160 13.54 12.37 -14.41
C TRP A 160 13.73 13.63 -15.27
N ALA A 161 13.70 13.49 -16.59
CA ALA A 161 13.86 14.61 -17.52
C ALA A 161 12.71 15.64 -17.39
N PHE A 162 11.50 15.15 -17.11
CA PHE A 162 10.34 15.98 -16.80
C PHE A 162 10.56 16.79 -15.50
N GLY A 163 11.08 16.15 -14.45
CA GLY A 163 11.46 16.84 -13.22
C GLY A 163 12.48 17.97 -13.44
N GLU A 164 13.51 17.71 -14.26
CA GLU A 164 14.52 18.73 -14.64
C GLU A 164 13.91 19.88 -15.45
N ALA A 165 12.97 19.60 -16.36
CA ALA A 165 12.26 20.62 -17.12
C ALA A 165 11.46 21.54 -16.19
N LEU A 166 10.71 20.96 -15.25
CA LEU A 166 9.93 21.70 -14.27
C LEU A 166 10.81 22.56 -13.36
N ALA A 167 11.95 22.02 -12.88
CA ALA A 167 12.89 22.76 -12.05
C ALA A 167 13.50 23.98 -12.77
N GLN A 168 13.52 23.96 -14.10
CA GLN A 168 13.96 25.09 -14.93
C GLN A 168 12.80 26.01 -15.36
N ASN A 169 11.59 25.80 -14.84
CA ASN A 169 10.37 26.50 -15.20
C ASN A 169 10.07 26.41 -16.72
N ARG A 170 10.24 25.21 -17.30
CA ARG A 170 10.03 24.92 -18.73
C ARG A 170 8.88 23.95 -18.93
N ILE A 171 8.17 24.09 -20.05
CA ILE A 171 7.18 23.11 -20.53
C ILE A 171 7.95 21.93 -21.11
N ALA A 172 7.59 20.73 -20.69
CA ALA A 172 8.22 19.52 -21.18
C ALA A 172 7.48 19.05 -22.43
N VAL A 173 8.24 18.79 -23.49
CA VAL A 173 7.78 18.10 -24.69
C VAL A 173 8.74 16.93 -24.91
N TYR A 174 8.27 15.77 -25.39
CA TYR A 174 9.18 14.68 -25.74
C TYR A 174 9.24 14.48 -27.24
N GLU A 175 10.46 14.22 -27.71
CA GLU A 175 10.68 13.49 -28.97
C GLU A 175 10.40 12.00 -28.71
N THR A 176 9.96 11.28 -29.75
CA THR A 176 9.62 9.86 -29.75
C THR A 176 10.54 9.02 -28.82
N PRO A 177 10.03 8.43 -27.71
CA PRO A 177 10.82 7.79 -26.66
C PRO A 177 11.52 6.48 -27.04
N GLY A 178 11.53 6.12 -28.32
CA GLY A 178 12.30 5.01 -28.88
C GLY A 178 11.44 3.84 -29.33
N ASN A 179 12.14 2.74 -29.65
CA ASN A 179 11.60 1.72 -30.55
C ASN A 179 10.57 0.75 -29.94
N TRP A 180 10.41 0.73 -28.61
CA TRP A 180 9.43 -0.18 -27.97
C TRP A 180 7.99 0.31 -28.12
N VAL A 181 7.80 1.58 -28.50
CA VAL A 181 6.49 2.15 -28.81
C VAL A 181 6.05 1.80 -30.25
N TYR A 182 6.85 1.08 -31.04
CA TYR A 182 6.53 0.75 -32.44
C TYR A 182 5.47 -0.35 -32.64
N GLY A 183 4.86 -0.90 -31.58
CA GLY A 183 3.69 -1.77 -31.74
C GLY A 183 2.42 -0.95 -31.96
N ASP A 184 1.79 -1.07 -33.14
CA ASP A 184 0.53 -0.41 -33.61
C ASP A 184 0.35 1.11 -33.34
N CYS A 185 1.35 1.75 -32.76
CA CYS A 185 1.27 3.13 -32.35
C CYS A 185 1.72 4.05 -33.48
N LYS A 186 0.76 4.64 -34.19
CA LYS A 186 1.03 5.56 -35.31
C LYS A 186 1.93 6.75 -34.93
N PHE A 187 1.95 7.14 -33.66
CA PHE A 187 2.67 8.34 -33.20
C PHE A 187 4.06 8.04 -32.60
N GLY A 188 4.35 6.77 -32.26
CA GLY A 188 5.61 6.37 -31.63
C GLY A 188 5.88 7.01 -30.25
N THR A 189 4.90 7.69 -29.65
CA THR A 189 5.03 8.36 -28.34
C THR A 189 4.22 7.67 -27.25
N LEU A 190 4.49 8.03 -25.98
CA LEU A 190 3.70 7.59 -24.83
C LEU A 190 2.20 7.96 -24.97
N ASP A 191 1.86 8.92 -25.84
CA ASP A 191 0.49 9.36 -26.13
C ASP A 191 -0.42 8.24 -26.64
N CYS A 192 0.17 7.12 -27.11
CA CYS A 192 -0.59 5.94 -27.47
C CYS A 192 -1.42 5.36 -26.34
N PHE A 193 -0.85 5.40 -25.14
CA PHE A 193 -1.44 4.78 -23.96
C PHE A 193 -1.91 5.83 -22.97
N PHE A 194 -1.21 6.97 -22.95
CA PHE A 194 -1.40 8.04 -21.99
C PHE A 194 -1.86 9.33 -22.67
N LEU A 195 -2.31 10.29 -21.88
CA LEU A 195 -2.64 11.64 -22.33
C LEU A 195 -1.34 12.40 -22.66
N PRO A 196 -1.37 13.32 -23.63
CA PRO A 196 -0.25 14.21 -23.90
C PRO A 196 0.24 14.91 -22.65
N ILE A 197 1.57 14.99 -22.50
CA ILE A 197 2.22 15.67 -21.38
C ILE A 197 1.87 17.17 -21.32
N THR A 198 1.66 17.78 -22.50
CA THR A 198 1.32 19.20 -22.71
C THR A 198 0.35 19.34 -23.89
N ASN A 199 -0.34 20.48 -23.99
CA ASN A 199 -1.12 20.89 -25.18
C ASN A 199 -0.27 21.68 -26.20
N CYS A 200 1.00 21.99 -25.88
CA CYS A 200 1.89 22.73 -26.75
C CYS A 200 2.61 21.81 -27.74
N SER A 201 2.76 22.27 -28.97
CA SER A 201 3.57 21.59 -29.99
C SER A 201 5.07 21.72 -29.71
N ILE A 202 5.86 20.76 -30.22
CA ILE A 202 7.33 20.85 -30.18
C ILE A 202 7.78 22.10 -30.94
N PRO A 203 8.57 23.00 -30.34
CA PRO A 203 9.09 24.18 -31.03
C PRO A 203 9.96 23.80 -32.23
N SER A 204 9.80 24.49 -33.35
CA SER A 204 10.56 24.21 -34.58
C SER A 204 12.02 24.68 -34.54
N LYS A 205 12.42 25.47 -33.53
CA LYS A 205 13.78 26.00 -33.36
C LYS A 205 14.29 25.72 -31.94
N ILE A 206 15.52 25.24 -31.86
CA ILE A 206 16.28 25.06 -30.61
C ILE A 206 17.27 26.22 -30.52
N ASP A 207 17.11 27.10 -29.54
CA ASP A 207 17.94 28.31 -29.37
C ASP A 207 18.65 28.38 -28.01
N GLY A 208 18.51 27.34 -27.16
CA GLY A 208 19.10 27.24 -25.82
C GLY A 208 18.45 28.13 -24.77
N ASN A 209 17.97 29.32 -25.16
CA ASN A 209 17.32 30.28 -24.28
C ASN A 209 15.84 29.92 -24.06
N GLN A 210 15.06 29.86 -25.15
CA GLN A 210 13.66 29.46 -25.15
C GLN A 210 13.50 27.96 -25.16
N THR A 211 14.30 27.25 -25.96
CA THR A 211 14.20 25.80 -26.11
C THR A 211 15.52 25.14 -25.77
N ASN A 212 15.53 24.26 -24.77
CA ASN A 212 16.68 23.41 -24.48
C ASN A 212 16.33 21.93 -24.66
N ARG A 213 17.37 21.10 -24.59
CA ARG A 213 17.30 19.66 -24.81
C ARG A 213 17.78 18.93 -23.56
N ILE A 214 16.95 18.02 -23.04
CA ILE A 214 17.24 17.24 -21.83
C ILE A 214 17.36 15.76 -22.21
N PRO A 215 18.55 15.15 -22.08
CA PRO A 215 18.75 13.75 -22.43
C PRO A 215 18.20 12.83 -21.32
N ALA A 216 17.24 11.96 -21.65
CA ALA A 216 16.59 11.06 -20.69
C ALA A 216 17.49 9.87 -20.28
N ASN A 217 18.48 9.50 -21.10
CA ASN A 217 19.39 8.37 -20.84
C ASN A 217 20.40 8.56 -19.70
N LYS A 218 20.51 9.74 -19.10
CA LYS A 218 21.47 10.05 -18.03
C LYS A 218 20.86 10.06 -16.62
N GLY A 219 19.59 9.70 -16.50
CA GLY A 219 18.78 9.93 -15.30
C GLY A 219 19.11 9.06 -14.10
N HIS A 220 20.20 9.36 -13.39
CA HIS A 220 20.34 9.01 -12.00
C HIS A 220 19.70 10.10 -11.14
N TRP A 221 18.80 9.70 -10.24
CA TRP A 221 18.05 10.62 -9.37
C TRP A 221 18.87 11.14 -8.17
N GLU A 222 20.18 10.92 -8.18
CA GLU A 222 21.11 11.27 -7.09
C GLU A 222 21.15 12.77 -6.77
N LYS A 223 20.78 13.62 -7.73
CA LYS A 223 20.69 15.09 -7.58
C LYS A 223 19.41 15.63 -8.20
N ALA A 224 18.27 15.09 -7.79
CA ALA A 224 16.99 15.60 -8.25
C ALA A 224 16.88 17.10 -7.98
N ARG A 225 16.56 17.88 -9.01
CA ARG A 225 16.21 19.28 -8.85
C ARG A 225 14.70 19.40 -8.69
N TYR A 226 14.30 20.18 -7.68
CA TYR A 226 12.92 20.46 -7.39
C TYR A 226 12.57 21.85 -7.91
N PRO A 227 11.39 22.03 -8.51
CA PRO A 227 10.72 23.33 -8.51
C PRO A 227 10.58 23.86 -7.07
N ASP A 228 10.61 25.18 -6.89
CA ASP A 228 10.52 25.82 -5.57
C ASP A 228 9.33 25.34 -4.74
N VAL A 229 8.19 25.10 -5.39
CA VAL A 229 6.96 24.58 -4.76
C VAL A 229 7.12 23.19 -4.12
N PHE A 230 8.15 22.42 -4.50
CA PHE A 230 8.39 21.06 -4.02
C PHE A 230 9.71 20.90 -3.23
N GLN A 231 10.44 21.98 -2.92
CA GLN A 231 11.73 21.88 -2.19
C GLN A 231 11.62 21.23 -0.80
N ASN A 232 10.44 21.28 -0.17
CA ASN A 232 10.18 20.71 1.16
C ASN A 232 9.52 19.31 1.09
N ARG A 233 9.65 18.60 -0.04
CA ARG A 233 9.03 17.28 -0.25
C ARG A 233 10.09 16.20 -0.33
N THR A 234 9.71 14.98 0.06
CA THR A 234 10.60 13.83 -0.15
C THR A 234 10.77 13.56 -1.64
N LEU A 235 11.95 13.06 -2.00
CA LEU A 235 12.27 12.69 -3.38
C LEU A 235 11.31 11.62 -3.86
N THR A 236 11.04 10.63 -3.01
CA THR A 236 10.16 9.50 -3.31
C THR A 236 8.74 9.97 -3.63
N TRP A 237 8.20 10.88 -2.83
CA TRP A 237 6.90 11.47 -3.09
C TRP A 237 6.89 12.24 -4.41
N TYR A 238 7.84 13.15 -4.62
CA TYR A 238 7.90 13.97 -5.83
C TYR A 238 8.00 13.12 -7.10
N ARG A 239 8.86 12.09 -7.09
CA ARG A 239 9.00 11.11 -8.18
C ARG A 239 7.68 10.42 -8.49
N SER A 240 6.94 10.02 -7.46
CA SER A 240 5.63 9.38 -7.62
C SER A 240 4.63 10.32 -8.28
N GLN A 241 4.63 11.61 -7.92
CA GLN A 241 3.74 12.60 -8.53
C GLN A 241 4.06 12.83 -10.02
N LEU A 242 5.35 12.83 -10.41
CA LEU A 242 5.76 12.92 -11.81
C LEU A 242 5.30 11.69 -12.61
N LEU A 243 5.46 10.49 -12.04
CA LEU A 243 5.01 9.24 -12.66
C LEU A 243 3.48 9.24 -12.84
N PHE A 244 2.74 9.67 -11.82
CA PHE A 244 1.28 9.80 -11.92
C PHE A 244 0.87 10.75 -13.04
N TYR A 245 1.51 11.91 -13.16
CA TYR A 245 1.21 12.85 -14.24
C TYR A 245 1.49 12.26 -15.64
N LEU A 246 2.59 11.53 -15.79
CA LEU A 246 2.97 10.92 -17.07
C LEU A 246 2.08 9.73 -17.45
N MET A 247 1.63 8.95 -16.47
CA MET A 247 0.85 7.73 -16.70
C MET A 247 -0.66 7.98 -16.65
N ARG A 248 -1.12 9.15 -17.12
CA ARG A 248 -2.55 9.46 -17.24
C ARG A 248 -3.13 8.73 -18.42
N TYR A 249 -3.89 7.65 -18.22
CA TYR A 249 -4.47 6.91 -19.35
C TYR A 249 -5.30 7.80 -20.27
N ASN A 250 -5.13 7.61 -21.58
CA ASN A 250 -6.08 8.12 -22.56
C ASN A 250 -7.39 7.31 -22.50
N ALA A 251 -8.44 7.79 -23.16
CA ALA A 251 -9.77 7.20 -23.07
C ALA A 251 -9.80 5.73 -23.53
N GLN A 252 -9.07 5.38 -24.60
CA GLN A 252 -9.03 4.02 -25.14
C GLN A 252 -8.36 3.04 -24.18
N THR A 253 -7.18 3.40 -23.68
CA THR A 253 -6.41 2.55 -22.75
C THR A 253 -7.16 2.37 -21.45
N LEU A 254 -7.77 3.44 -20.95
CA LEU A 254 -8.57 3.38 -19.75
C LEU A 254 -9.75 2.40 -19.89
N ALA A 255 -10.52 2.51 -20.99
CA ALA A 255 -11.63 1.61 -21.25
C ALA A 255 -11.17 0.14 -21.33
N HIS A 256 -10.01 -0.11 -21.96
CA HIS A 256 -9.43 -1.44 -22.02
C HIS A 256 -9.01 -1.97 -20.63
N VAL A 257 -8.35 -1.15 -19.81
CA VAL A 257 -7.99 -1.53 -18.44
C VAL A 257 -9.23 -1.83 -17.60
N GLN A 258 -10.27 -0.99 -17.68
CA GLN A 258 -11.53 -1.21 -16.97
C GLN A 258 -12.20 -2.52 -17.40
N HIS A 259 -12.16 -2.84 -18.69
CA HIS A 259 -12.68 -4.10 -19.21
C HIS A 259 -11.91 -5.32 -18.66
N LEU A 260 -10.57 -5.27 -18.65
CA LEU A 260 -9.74 -6.33 -18.08
C LEU A 260 -10.00 -6.51 -16.58
N VAL A 261 -10.07 -5.41 -15.83
CA VAL A 261 -10.44 -5.45 -14.40
C VAL A 261 -11.78 -6.15 -14.22
N ALA A 262 -12.81 -5.76 -14.97
CA ALA A 262 -14.13 -6.35 -14.85
C ALA A 262 -14.18 -7.85 -15.20
N GLN A 263 -13.24 -8.34 -16.01
CA GLN A 263 -13.14 -9.76 -16.36
C GLN A 263 -12.31 -10.58 -15.36
N SER A 264 -11.30 -9.96 -14.75
CA SER A 264 -10.30 -10.67 -13.92
C SER A 264 -10.60 -10.62 -12.42
N PHE A 265 -11.54 -9.78 -12.00
CA PHE A 265 -11.85 -9.54 -10.59
C PHE A 265 -13.31 -9.91 -10.28
N ASP A 266 -13.55 -10.52 -9.10
CA ASP A 266 -14.89 -10.79 -8.55
C ASP A 266 -14.95 -10.34 -7.08
N PRO A 267 -15.58 -9.19 -6.77
CA PRO A 267 -16.44 -8.38 -7.65
C PRO A 267 -15.69 -7.67 -8.80
N PRO A 268 -16.35 -7.38 -9.94
CA PRO A 268 -15.73 -6.83 -11.16
C PRO A 268 -15.36 -5.33 -11.05
N SER A 269 -14.80 -4.92 -9.92
CA SER A 269 -14.32 -3.58 -9.63
C SER A 269 -13.22 -3.61 -8.58
N VAL A 270 -12.11 -2.93 -8.85
CA VAL A 270 -11.05 -2.70 -7.86
C VAL A 270 -11.62 -2.02 -6.60
N ASP A 271 -12.65 -1.18 -6.75
CA ASP A 271 -13.25 -0.43 -5.64
C ASP A 271 -13.98 -1.32 -4.63
N LEU A 272 -14.43 -2.48 -5.10
CA LEU A 272 -15.20 -3.43 -4.29
C LEU A 272 -14.30 -4.53 -3.69
N HIS A 273 -13.02 -4.53 -4.06
CA HIS A 273 -12.04 -5.51 -3.59
C HIS A 273 -11.19 -4.98 -2.42
N HIS A 274 -11.34 -5.62 -1.25
CA HIS A 274 -10.44 -5.40 -0.11
C HIS A 274 -10.17 -6.69 0.67
N PRO A 275 -8.94 -6.89 1.20
CA PRO A 275 -7.62 -6.47 0.70
C PRO A 275 -6.96 -7.58 -0.15
N TYR A 276 -6.12 -7.21 -1.12
CA TYR A 276 -5.28 -8.16 -1.88
C TYR A 276 -3.82 -7.72 -1.90
N ILE A 277 -2.92 -8.70 -2.06
CA ILE A 277 -1.48 -8.48 -2.22
C ILE A 277 -1.15 -8.79 -3.68
N ALA A 278 -0.62 -7.80 -4.40
CA ALA A 278 -0.11 -8.01 -5.75
C ALA A 278 1.34 -8.49 -5.69
N LEU A 279 1.61 -9.68 -6.23
CA LEU A 279 2.97 -10.22 -6.35
C LEU A 279 3.45 -10.05 -7.79
N TYR A 280 4.49 -9.25 -8.00
CA TYR A 280 5.16 -9.13 -9.28
C TYR A 280 6.47 -9.92 -9.29
N VAL A 281 6.53 -10.96 -10.12
CA VAL A 281 7.74 -11.78 -10.30
C VAL A 281 8.40 -11.41 -11.63
N ARG A 282 9.48 -10.63 -11.57
CA ARG A 282 10.26 -10.25 -12.76
C ARG A 282 11.16 -11.40 -13.23
N ARG A 283 11.09 -11.78 -14.51
CA ARG A 283 11.86 -12.88 -15.13
C ARG A 283 12.64 -12.39 -16.36
N SER A 284 13.11 -13.35 -17.18
CA SER A 284 13.79 -13.16 -18.48
C SER A 284 15.23 -12.67 -18.36
N ASP A 285 15.61 -11.63 -19.11
CA ASP A 285 16.94 -11.01 -19.18
C ASP A 285 17.51 -10.56 -17.81
N LYS A 286 16.69 -10.57 -16.76
CA LYS A 286 17.09 -10.29 -15.37
C LYS A 286 17.45 -11.53 -14.56
N VAL A 287 17.20 -12.74 -15.07
CA VAL A 287 17.53 -14.02 -14.41
C VAL A 287 18.34 -14.87 -15.39
N THR A 288 19.66 -14.71 -15.37
CA THR A 288 20.58 -15.56 -16.15
C THR A 288 20.82 -16.87 -15.38
N GLY A 289 19.86 -17.79 -15.45
CA GLY A 289 19.89 -19.06 -14.72
C GLY A 289 19.47 -18.90 -13.25
N GLY A 290 18.50 -19.69 -12.82
CA GLY A 290 18.03 -19.67 -11.43
C GLY A 290 16.86 -20.61 -11.20
N ILE A 291 16.83 -21.18 -9.99
CA ILE A 291 15.69 -21.92 -9.44
C ILE A 291 14.84 -20.91 -8.69
N LEU A 292 13.53 -20.86 -8.99
CA LEU A 292 12.59 -20.09 -8.17
C LEU A 292 12.13 -21.00 -7.02
N ILE A 293 12.47 -20.62 -5.78
CA ILE A 293 12.01 -21.28 -4.56
C ILE A 293 10.93 -20.38 -3.95
N LEU A 294 9.69 -20.84 -3.97
CA LEU A 294 8.60 -20.21 -3.25
C LEU A 294 8.47 -20.89 -1.89
N VAL A 295 8.55 -20.09 -0.81
CA VAL A 295 8.29 -20.55 0.55
C VAL A 295 6.94 -20.01 0.96
N MET A 296 5.96 -20.90 1.09
CA MET A 296 4.60 -20.56 1.50
C MET A 296 4.33 -21.21 2.85
N ASN A 297 3.80 -20.44 3.81
CA ASN A 297 3.29 -20.99 5.06
C ASN A 297 1.97 -21.73 4.76
N CYS A 298 1.78 -22.92 5.32
CA CYS A 298 0.60 -23.76 5.07
C CYS A 298 -0.03 -24.26 6.39
N PHE A 299 -1.27 -24.76 6.30
CA PHE A 299 -1.97 -25.44 7.39
C PHE A 299 -1.60 -26.92 7.46
N ASN A 300 -1.78 -27.54 8.62
CA ASN A 300 -1.94 -28.99 8.70
C ASN A 300 -3.36 -29.40 8.25
N ASP A 301 -3.62 -30.71 8.19
CA ASP A 301 -4.93 -31.27 7.81
C ASP A 301 -6.09 -30.85 8.75
N GLU A 302 -5.77 -30.27 9.90
CA GLU A 302 -6.73 -29.76 10.90
C GLU A 302 -7.00 -28.26 10.76
N GLY A 303 -6.41 -27.58 9.76
CA GLY A 303 -6.61 -26.15 9.54
C GLY A 303 -5.88 -25.26 10.55
N ILE A 304 -4.88 -25.79 11.25
CA ILE A 304 -4.09 -25.06 12.26
C ILE A 304 -2.75 -24.67 11.65
N THR A 305 -2.40 -23.38 11.69
CA THR A 305 -1.03 -22.93 11.36
C THR A 305 -0.17 -22.84 12.62
N MET A 306 1.16 -22.95 12.43
CA MET A 306 2.20 -22.57 13.41
C MET A 306 1.89 -21.24 14.12
N THR A 307 1.28 -20.30 13.39
CA THR A 307 1.03 -18.95 13.87
C THR A 307 -0.06 -18.87 14.91
N GLU A 308 -1.10 -19.71 14.90
CA GLU A 308 -2.22 -19.54 15.83
C GLU A 308 -1.88 -19.88 17.28
N SER A 309 -1.20 -21.01 17.57
CA SER A 309 -0.85 -21.36 18.96
C SER A 309 0.19 -20.39 19.54
N VAL A 310 1.20 -20.02 18.73
CA VAL A 310 2.23 -19.04 19.10
C VAL A 310 1.58 -17.67 19.34
N TYR A 311 0.74 -17.17 18.44
CA TYR A 311 0.07 -15.89 18.62
C TYR A 311 -0.91 -15.92 19.78
N HIS A 312 -1.60 -17.03 20.02
CA HIS A 312 -2.47 -17.21 21.16
C HIS A 312 -1.69 -17.13 22.49
N ASN A 313 -0.52 -17.77 22.56
CA ASN A 313 0.34 -17.73 23.74
C ASN A 313 1.01 -16.36 23.93
N LEU A 314 1.44 -15.70 22.84
CA LEU A 314 1.90 -14.30 22.88
C LEU A 314 0.78 -13.37 23.37
N TYR A 315 -0.46 -13.58 22.91
CA TYR A 315 -1.63 -12.79 23.33
C TYR A 315 -1.97 -13.01 24.82
N LYS A 316 -1.93 -14.26 25.31
CA LYS A 316 -2.09 -14.57 26.75
C LYS A 316 -1.07 -13.82 27.61
N CYS A 317 0.20 -13.85 27.20
CA CYS A 317 1.27 -13.15 27.92
C CYS A 317 1.05 -11.63 27.87
N ALA A 318 0.70 -11.08 26.71
CA ALA A 318 0.44 -9.65 26.55
C ALA A 318 -0.72 -9.20 27.44
N LYS A 319 -1.80 -9.99 27.52
CA LYS A 319 -2.97 -9.70 28.36
C LYS A 319 -2.67 -9.61 29.85
N SER A 320 -1.63 -10.29 30.32
CA SER A 320 -1.25 -10.28 31.72
C SER A 320 -0.44 -9.03 32.14
N ILE A 321 0.15 -8.31 31.18
CA ILE A 321 1.01 -7.14 31.45
C ILE A 321 0.40 -5.84 30.93
N LEU A 322 -0.40 -5.90 29.87
CA LEU A 322 -0.95 -4.73 29.18
C LEU A 322 -2.38 -4.42 29.63
N SER A 323 -2.71 -3.13 29.68
CA SER A 323 -4.04 -2.68 30.10
C SER A 323 -5.12 -3.07 29.07
N PRO A 324 -6.14 -3.89 29.43
CA PRO A 324 -7.08 -4.49 28.48
C PRO A 324 -7.86 -3.51 27.60
N ASN A 325 -8.14 -2.32 28.12
CA ASN A 325 -8.99 -1.32 27.44
C ASN A 325 -8.20 -0.22 26.72
N VAL A 326 -6.86 -0.23 26.80
CA VAL A 326 -6.01 0.88 26.33
C VAL A 326 -4.89 0.40 25.41
N GLU A 327 -4.36 -0.80 25.62
CA GLU A 327 -3.11 -1.26 25.00
C GLU A 327 -3.26 -2.62 24.28
N LEU A 328 -4.41 -3.26 24.49
CA LEU A 328 -4.88 -4.42 23.76
C LEU A 328 -6.11 -4.02 22.94
N PRO A 329 -6.01 -3.12 21.94
CA PRO A 329 -7.05 -3.09 20.92
C PRO A 329 -7.22 -4.52 20.42
N ASN A 330 -8.45 -4.89 20.07
CA ASN A 330 -8.83 -6.24 19.66
C ASN A 330 -7.91 -6.74 18.52
N TYR A 331 -6.74 -7.30 18.87
CA TYR A 331 -5.68 -7.76 17.98
C TYR A 331 -6.12 -9.11 17.42
N THR A 332 -7.25 -9.13 16.72
CA THR A 332 -7.43 -10.08 15.64
C THR A 332 -6.53 -9.56 14.53
N LEU A 333 -5.30 -10.07 14.45
CA LEU A 333 -4.56 -10.05 13.19
C LEU A 333 -5.29 -11.05 12.30
N PRO A 334 -6.10 -10.63 11.30
CA PRO A 334 -6.64 -11.59 10.37
C PRO A 334 -5.47 -12.09 9.52
N VAL A 335 -4.89 -13.21 9.92
CA VAL A 335 -3.87 -13.91 9.15
C VAL A 335 -4.61 -14.70 8.07
N TYR A 336 -4.85 -14.06 6.93
CA TYR A 336 -5.38 -14.73 5.75
C TYR A 336 -4.21 -15.43 5.04
N ILE A 337 -4.12 -16.75 5.19
CA ILE A 337 -3.18 -17.59 4.46
C ILE A 337 -4.01 -18.60 3.67
N ARG A 338 -3.67 -18.78 2.40
CA ARG A 338 -4.41 -19.61 1.43
C ARG A 338 -3.80 -21.01 1.33
N SER A 339 -4.61 -22.01 0.97
CA SER A 339 -4.14 -23.38 0.73
C SER A 339 -3.25 -23.48 -0.52
N TYR A 340 -2.51 -24.59 -0.70
CA TYR A 340 -1.72 -24.83 -1.91
C TYR A 340 -2.58 -24.77 -3.18
N ASP A 341 -3.75 -25.41 -3.16
CA ASP A 341 -4.70 -25.40 -4.28
C ASP A 341 -5.30 -24.01 -4.55
N GLU A 342 -5.33 -23.14 -3.54
CA GLU A 342 -5.72 -21.74 -3.68
C GLU A 342 -4.57 -20.81 -4.13
N CYS A 343 -3.32 -21.22 -3.95
CA CYS A 343 -2.13 -20.46 -4.32
C CYS A 343 -1.55 -20.85 -5.69
N VAL A 344 -1.79 -22.08 -6.13
CA VAL A 344 -1.26 -22.64 -7.37
C VAL A 344 -2.37 -22.71 -8.42
N ASP A 345 -2.47 -21.64 -9.18
CA ASP A 345 -3.29 -21.62 -10.40
C ASP A 345 -2.56 -22.40 -11.51
N LYS A 346 -2.98 -23.64 -11.77
CA LYS A 346 -2.36 -24.48 -12.81
C LYS A 346 -2.35 -23.81 -14.20
N GLN A 347 -3.39 -23.05 -14.55
CA GLN A 347 -3.40 -22.33 -15.84
C GLN A 347 -2.33 -21.25 -15.88
N LEU A 348 -2.11 -20.56 -14.76
CA LEU A 348 -1.05 -19.57 -14.63
C LEU A 348 0.34 -20.22 -14.80
N PHE A 349 0.56 -21.41 -14.24
CA PHE A 349 1.85 -22.11 -14.31
C PHE A 349 2.13 -22.66 -15.73
N ASP A 350 1.11 -23.24 -16.36
CA ASP A 350 1.17 -23.70 -17.77
C ASP A 350 1.41 -22.54 -18.73
N GLN A 351 0.72 -21.41 -18.52
CA GLN A 351 0.86 -20.19 -19.33
C GLN A 351 2.29 -19.63 -19.28
N TYR A 352 3.05 -19.88 -18.21
CA TYR A 352 4.39 -19.34 -18.03
C TYR A 352 5.52 -20.37 -18.21
N SER A 353 5.21 -21.55 -18.78
CA SER A 353 6.19 -22.61 -19.09
C SER A 353 7.02 -23.03 -17.88
N PHE A 354 6.37 -23.15 -16.72
CA PHE A 354 7.00 -23.74 -15.56
C PHE A 354 6.61 -25.20 -15.39
N GLU A 355 7.63 -26.02 -15.23
CA GLU A 355 7.48 -27.36 -14.69
C GLU A 355 7.72 -27.27 -13.19
N VAL A 356 6.74 -27.69 -12.39
CA VAL A 356 6.98 -27.98 -10.98
C VAL A 356 7.91 -29.18 -10.93
N ILE A 357 9.21 -28.95 -10.70
CA ILE A 357 10.19 -30.04 -10.57
C ILE A 357 9.92 -30.78 -9.26
N HIS A 358 9.63 -30.00 -8.23
CA HIS A 358 9.51 -30.51 -6.88
C HIS A 358 8.61 -29.57 -6.09
N SER A 359 7.52 -30.11 -5.57
CA SER A 359 6.76 -29.50 -4.49
C SER A 359 6.84 -30.43 -3.31
N ASN A 360 7.30 -29.94 -2.17
CA ASN A 360 7.28 -30.72 -0.95
C ASN A 360 6.68 -29.87 0.17
N MET A 361 5.67 -30.44 0.82
CA MET A 361 5.22 -29.95 2.09
C MET A 361 6.17 -30.52 3.14
N SER A 362 7.07 -29.69 3.63
CA SER A 362 7.96 -30.06 4.70
C SER A 362 7.35 -29.59 6.01
N ALA A 363 7.12 -30.54 6.92
CA ALA A 363 7.04 -30.18 8.33
C ALA A 363 8.46 -29.85 8.79
N VAL A 364 8.74 -28.55 8.97
CA VAL A 364 9.93 -28.12 9.66
C VAL A 364 9.70 -28.39 11.14
N ASP A 365 10.33 -29.46 11.61
CA ASP A 365 10.38 -29.80 13.02
C ASP A 365 11.41 -28.90 13.70
N PHE A 366 10.97 -28.12 14.68
CA PHE A 366 11.89 -27.38 15.53
C PHE A 366 12.61 -28.37 16.42
N LYS A 367 13.88 -28.67 16.09
CA LYS A 367 14.72 -29.63 16.79
C LYS A 367 14.68 -29.50 18.31
N PHE A 368 14.48 -28.29 18.84
CA PHE A 368 14.44 -28.04 20.29
C PHE A 368 13.39 -28.89 21.01
N TYR A 369 12.19 -29.05 20.46
CA TYR A 369 11.14 -29.82 21.14
C TYR A 369 11.39 -31.33 21.05
N GLY A 370 11.85 -31.82 19.89
CA GLY A 370 12.31 -33.21 19.77
C GLY A 370 13.45 -33.54 20.72
N GLN A 371 14.41 -32.63 20.87
CA GLN A 371 15.51 -32.76 21.83
C GLN A 371 15.01 -32.77 23.28
N LEU A 372 14.02 -31.94 23.61
CA LEU A 372 13.37 -31.97 24.93
C LEU A 372 12.69 -33.34 25.18
N LYS A 373 11.87 -33.84 24.25
CA LYS A 373 11.19 -35.14 24.37
C LYS A 373 12.15 -36.32 24.50
N ASN A 374 13.30 -36.25 23.83
CA ASN A 374 14.33 -37.28 23.88
C ASN A 374 15.28 -37.15 25.10
N ASN A 375 15.06 -36.18 25.99
CA ASN A 375 15.96 -35.83 27.10
C ASN A 375 17.39 -35.44 26.64
N GLU A 376 17.53 -34.93 25.42
CA GLU A 376 18.77 -34.36 24.87
C GLU A 376 18.94 -32.87 25.21
N MET A 377 17.88 -32.24 25.73
CA MET A 377 17.84 -30.83 26.12
C MET A 377 17.06 -30.70 27.43
N GLU A 378 17.64 -29.99 28.39
CA GLU A 378 16.97 -29.65 29.64
C GLU A 378 15.79 -28.68 29.39
N LEU A 379 14.71 -28.81 30.17
CA LEU A 379 13.53 -27.94 30.04
C LEU A 379 13.88 -26.44 30.13
N GLN A 380 14.88 -26.11 30.96
CA GLN A 380 15.36 -24.74 31.08
C GLN A 380 15.99 -24.24 29.78
N GLU A 381 16.87 -25.05 29.16
CA GLU A 381 17.52 -24.72 27.89
C GLU A 381 16.48 -24.62 26.75
N PHE A 382 15.51 -25.54 26.71
CA PHE A 382 14.40 -25.49 25.76
C PHE A 382 13.63 -24.17 25.85
N SER A 383 13.23 -23.79 27.07
CA SER A 383 12.47 -22.55 27.29
C SER A 383 13.24 -21.31 26.85
N GLU A 384 14.56 -21.30 27.02
CA GLU A 384 15.42 -20.19 26.63
C GLU A 384 15.55 -20.09 25.11
N LYS A 385 15.89 -21.18 24.43
CA LYS A 385 16.04 -21.20 22.96
C LYS A 385 14.74 -20.93 22.24
N GLN A 386 13.63 -21.50 22.71
CA GLN A 386 12.31 -21.24 22.14
C GLN A 386 11.92 -19.77 22.31
N THR A 387 12.16 -19.19 23.49
CA THR A 387 11.90 -17.77 23.75
C THR A 387 12.75 -16.88 22.87
N GLU A 388 14.05 -17.16 22.73
CA GLU A 388 14.97 -16.38 21.89
C GLU A 388 14.53 -16.40 20.41
N PHE A 389 14.18 -17.58 19.90
CA PHE A 389 13.71 -17.74 18.53
C PHE A 389 12.47 -16.88 18.24
N ILE A 390 11.45 -16.99 19.10
CA ILE A 390 10.20 -16.23 18.94
C ILE A 390 10.46 -14.73 19.15
N ARG A 391 11.28 -14.36 20.13
CA ARG A 391 11.68 -12.98 20.39
C ARG A 391 12.36 -12.35 19.17
N CYS A 392 13.28 -13.06 18.52
CA CYS A 392 13.95 -12.57 17.32
C CYS A 392 12.95 -12.21 16.21
N ALA A 393 11.90 -13.02 16.03
CA ALA A 393 10.90 -12.81 15.01
C ALA A 393 9.87 -11.72 15.35
N THR A 394 9.54 -11.51 16.63
CA THR A 394 8.36 -10.70 17.00
C THR A 394 8.61 -9.54 17.97
N ASP A 395 9.79 -9.40 18.58
CA ASP A 395 10.04 -8.33 19.57
C ASP A 395 9.94 -6.93 18.96
N SER A 396 10.37 -6.76 17.71
CA SER A 396 10.22 -5.50 16.98
C SER A 396 8.75 -5.10 16.80
N VAL A 397 7.87 -6.08 16.61
CA VAL A 397 6.42 -5.88 16.49
C VAL A 397 5.81 -5.51 17.84
N LEU A 398 6.18 -6.23 18.92
CA LEU A 398 5.72 -5.92 20.28
C LEU A 398 6.15 -4.52 20.71
N ARG A 399 7.43 -4.17 20.52
CA ARG A 399 7.98 -2.85 20.83
C ARG A 399 7.29 -1.77 20.02
N GLY A 400 7.12 -1.98 18.71
CA GLY A 400 6.38 -1.07 17.85
C GLY A 400 4.94 -0.86 18.31
N ALA A 401 4.27 -1.90 18.82
CA ALA A 401 2.93 -1.78 19.40
C ALA A 401 2.92 -0.96 20.70
N LEU A 402 3.90 -1.13 21.59
CA LEU A 402 4.00 -0.35 22.84
C LEU A 402 4.35 1.11 22.57
N GLU A 403 5.32 1.36 21.70
CA GLU A 403 5.72 2.69 21.20
C GLU A 403 4.54 3.43 20.60
N SER A 404 3.70 2.70 19.84
CA SER A 404 2.58 3.28 19.14
C SER A 404 1.50 3.91 20.00
N THR A 405 1.45 3.54 21.29
CA THR A 405 0.49 4.14 22.23
C THR A 405 0.82 5.60 22.52
N GLY A 406 2.06 6.05 22.27
CA GLY A 406 2.55 7.39 22.61
C GLY A 406 2.54 7.70 24.11
N LYS A 407 2.28 6.71 24.97
CA LYS A 407 2.06 6.88 26.42
C LYS A 407 3.25 6.44 27.28
N ARG A 408 4.22 5.75 26.68
CA ARG A 408 5.31 5.08 27.41
C ARG A 408 6.65 5.61 26.96
N SER A 409 7.56 5.80 27.91
CA SER A 409 8.96 6.11 27.61
C SER A 409 9.66 4.90 27.00
N LYS A 410 10.81 5.12 26.35
CA LYS A 410 11.62 4.02 25.79
C LYS A 410 12.06 3.05 26.89
N GLU A 411 12.43 3.59 28.05
CA GLU A 411 12.83 2.84 29.23
C GLU A 411 11.66 1.95 29.74
N ASP A 412 10.43 2.47 29.77
CA ASP A 412 9.25 1.68 30.14
C ASP A 412 8.98 0.56 29.12
N ILE A 413 9.15 0.84 27.82
CA ILE A 413 8.97 -0.16 26.75
C ILE A 413 10.02 -1.27 26.87
N ASP A 414 11.27 -0.92 27.16
CA ASP A 414 12.35 -1.89 27.41
C ASP A 414 12.03 -2.77 28.63
N GLN A 415 11.55 -2.17 29.72
CA GLN A 415 11.14 -2.92 30.90
C GLN A 415 9.97 -3.86 30.61
N LEU A 416 8.95 -3.42 29.89
CA LEU A 416 7.78 -4.23 29.55
C LEU A 416 8.09 -5.35 28.57
N SER A 417 8.91 -5.09 27.54
CA SER A 417 9.40 -6.14 26.63
C SER A 417 10.16 -7.21 27.42
N ASN A 418 11.04 -6.81 28.36
CA ASN A 418 11.76 -7.77 29.20
C ASN A 418 10.83 -8.54 30.15
N GLN A 419 9.83 -7.89 30.75
CA GLN A 419 8.82 -8.57 31.56
C GLN A 419 7.99 -9.56 30.73
N PHE A 420 7.57 -9.16 29.53
CA PHE A 420 6.82 -9.99 28.59
C PHE A 420 7.59 -11.26 28.24
N TRP A 421 8.84 -11.14 27.83
CA TRP A 421 9.64 -12.30 27.46
C TRP A 421 9.99 -13.18 28.66
N LYS A 422 10.09 -12.61 29.86
CA LYS A 422 10.19 -13.40 31.09
C LYS A 422 8.93 -14.23 31.32
N LEU A 423 7.73 -13.64 31.21
CA LEU A 423 6.48 -14.38 31.35
C LEU A 423 6.30 -15.44 30.25
N TYR A 424 6.63 -15.10 29.01
CA TYR A 424 6.58 -16.05 27.90
C TYR A 424 7.50 -17.26 28.16
N LYS A 425 8.73 -17.03 28.62
CA LYS A 425 9.65 -18.10 28.99
C LYS A 425 9.08 -19.01 30.08
N GLU A 426 8.50 -18.43 31.13
CA GLU A 426 7.85 -19.22 32.19
C GLU A 426 6.64 -20.00 31.65
N HIS A 427 5.87 -19.43 30.73
CA HIS A 427 4.76 -20.13 30.07
C HIS A 427 5.26 -21.32 29.24
N VAL A 428 6.35 -21.15 28.47
CA VAL A 428 7.01 -22.24 27.74
C VAL A 428 7.47 -23.35 28.69
N LYS A 429 8.02 -22.97 29.85
CA LYS A 429 8.47 -23.92 30.86
C LYS A 429 7.32 -24.69 31.51
N GLN A 430 6.18 -24.03 31.75
CA GLN A 430 5.00 -24.64 32.38
C GLN A 430 4.20 -25.52 31.41
N ASN A 431 4.18 -25.15 30.12
CA ASN A 431 3.38 -25.80 29.10
C ASN A 431 4.24 -26.12 27.87
N PRO A 432 5.32 -26.92 27.99
CA PRO A 432 6.24 -27.17 26.88
C PRO A 432 5.54 -27.83 25.68
N ASP A 433 4.48 -28.61 25.92
CA ASP A 433 3.70 -29.30 24.88
C ASP A 433 2.87 -28.34 24.02
N ASP A 434 2.53 -27.13 24.50
CA ASP A 434 1.92 -26.08 23.68
C ASP A 434 2.86 -25.61 22.55
N PHE A 435 4.13 -25.99 22.64
CA PHE A 435 5.21 -25.65 21.72
C PHE A 435 5.73 -26.85 20.90
N ASP A 436 5.01 -27.99 20.90
CA ASP A 436 5.16 -29.09 19.93
C ASP A 436 4.66 -28.64 18.55
N ILE A 437 5.32 -27.62 17.99
CA ILE A 437 4.83 -26.93 16.79
C ILE A 437 5.59 -27.47 15.59
N LYS A 438 4.86 -28.09 14.68
CA LYS A 438 5.35 -28.39 13.34
C LYS A 438 5.04 -27.20 12.45
N CYS A 439 6.07 -26.58 11.87
CA CYS A 439 5.86 -25.55 10.87
C CYS A 439 5.69 -26.22 9.50
N TYR A 440 4.47 -26.17 8.96
CA TYR A 440 4.21 -26.69 7.63
C TYR A 440 4.55 -25.61 6.61
N GLN A 441 5.59 -25.85 5.83
CA GLN A 441 5.98 -25.00 4.72
C GLN A 441 5.87 -25.79 3.44
N THR A 442 5.18 -25.22 2.46
CA THR A 442 5.26 -25.75 1.10
C THR A 442 6.40 -25.07 0.37
N TYR A 443 7.40 -25.87 0.03
CA TYR A 443 8.48 -25.49 -0.86
C TYR A 443 8.07 -25.86 -2.26
N VAL A 444 7.93 -24.86 -3.13
CA VAL A 444 7.69 -25.10 -4.55
C VAL A 444 8.93 -24.70 -5.32
N VAL A 445 9.58 -25.70 -5.92
CA VAL A 445 10.75 -25.57 -6.77
C VAL A 445 10.31 -25.67 -8.22
N LEU A 446 10.46 -24.56 -8.93
CA LEU A 446 10.01 -24.43 -10.31
C LEU A 446 11.19 -24.44 -11.27
N LYS A 447 11.17 -25.34 -12.26
CA LYS A 447 12.01 -25.24 -13.46
C LYS A 447 11.28 -24.37 -14.43
N LYS A 448 12.03 -23.48 -15.04
CA LYS A 448 11.65 -22.97 -16.34
C LYS A 448 11.99 -24.04 -17.40
N LEU A 449 11.01 -24.42 -18.20
CA LEU A 449 11.19 -25.27 -19.37
C LEU A 449 11.89 -24.51 -20.51
#